data_AF-A0A818ZDC3-F1
#
_entry.id   AF-A0A818ZDC3-F1
#
_cell.length_a   1.000
_cell.length_b   1.000
_cell.length_c   1.000
_cell.angle_alpha   90.00
_cell.angle_beta   90.00
_cell.angle_gamma   90.00
#
_symmetry.space_group_name_H-M   'P 1'
#
loop_
_entity.id
_entity.type
_entity.pdbx_description
1 polymer ?
#
loop_
_entity_poly.entity_id
_entity_poly.type
_entity_poly.pdbx_seq_one_letter_code
_entity_poly.pdbx_strand_id
1 'polypeptide(L)'
;MTEPDRFTSIMKCLPGIVRQIVRQTSNYSEGQTYILPLMMSVLPGINSNDFEKTAVTLEVLDAILKLVPCIDCSSVVHSRNGLTGIEKQVCLSTAQFEDFITDFLNRIFQMISMRSTEMSDAAMSNNVTSQDDKIITSKLTSIISSIVQQCSSKIFQVFTNLDQCICSGS
;
A
#
# COMPACT_ATOMS: atom_id res chain seq x y z
N MET A 1 18.01 -18.93 -14.01
CA MET A 1 17.83 -17.82 -13.06
C MET A 1 16.82 -16.88 -13.66
N THR A 2 15.55 -17.09 -13.33
CA THR A 2 14.41 -16.36 -13.88
C THR A 2 14.06 -15.20 -12.94
N GLU A 3 13.57 -14.13 -13.54
CA GLU A 3 13.13 -12.85 -12.97
C GLU A 3 12.37 -12.85 -11.61
N PRO A 4 11.60 -13.88 -11.20
CA PRO A 4 10.86 -13.89 -9.94
C PRO A 4 11.72 -13.77 -8.66
N ASP A 5 12.85 -14.46 -8.60
CA ASP A 5 13.72 -14.46 -7.40
C ASP A 5 14.33 -13.08 -7.13
N ARG A 6 14.54 -12.30 -8.19
CA ARG A 6 15.16 -10.99 -8.13
C ARG A 6 14.21 -9.96 -7.55
N PHE A 7 12.93 -10.01 -7.93
CA PHE A 7 11.88 -9.16 -7.36
C PHE A 7 11.77 -9.38 -5.85
N THR A 8 11.59 -10.65 -5.43
CA THR A 8 11.41 -10.99 -4.02
C THR A 8 12.63 -10.63 -3.17
N SER A 9 13.85 -10.86 -3.70
CA SER A 9 15.09 -10.49 -3.00
C SER A 9 15.21 -8.98 -2.78
N ILE A 10 14.89 -8.16 -3.78
CA ILE A 10 14.92 -6.69 -3.66
C ILE A 10 13.84 -6.23 -2.66
N MET A 11 12.62 -6.76 -2.77
CA MET A 11 11.50 -6.41 -1.91
C MET A 11 11.77 -6.73 -0.44
N LYS A 12 12.50 -7.83 -0.14
CA LYS A 12 12.90 -8.17 1.23
C LYS A 12 13.89 -7.18 1.84
N CYS A 13 14.72 -6.52 1.02
CA CYS A 13 15.70 -5.53 1.51
C CYS A 13 15.12 -4.12 1.64
N LEU A 14 14.11 -3.77 0.83
CA LEU A 14 13.53 -2.43 0.79
C LEU A 14 13.08 -1.88 2.15
N PRO A 15 12.38 -2.64 3.03
CA PRO A 15 11.92 -2.12 4.32
C PRO A 15 13.06 -1.55 5.17
N GLY A 16 14.25 -2.14 5.09
CA GLY A 16 15.44 -1.71 5.83
C GLY A 16 15.99 -0.35 5.39
N ILE A 17 15.65 0.10 4.17
CA ILE A 17 16.15 1.37 3.61
C ILE A 17 15.07 2.43 3.42
N VAL A 18 13.78 2.07 3.50
CA VAL A 18 12.64 3.01 3.28
C VAL A 18 12.81 4.31 4.07
N ARG A 19 13.23 4.24 5.34
CA ARG A 19 13.43 5.45 6.16
C ARG A 19 14.44 6.43 5.57
N GLN A 20 15.48 5.93 4.91
CA GLN A 20 16.49 6.77 4.26
C GLN A 20 15.95 7.39 2.95
N ILE A 21 15.02 6.70 2.28
CA ILE A 21 14.38 7.20 1.07
C ILE A 21 13.35 8.29 1.41
N VAL A 22 12.55 8.08 2.45
CA VAL A 22 11.52 9.03 2.90
C VAL A 22 12.14 10.28 3.53
N ARG A 23 13.30 10.15 4.19
CA ARG A 23 13.96 11.30 4.83
C ARG A 23 14.70 12.14 3.79
N GLN A 24 14.23 13.37 3.60
CA GLN A 24 14.99 14.36 2.84
C GLN A 24 16.30 14.70 3.57
N THR A 25 17.42 14.55 2.87
CA THR A 25 18.75 14.96 3.38
C THR A 25 19.41 15.88 2.35
N SER A 26 20.41 16.66 2.78
CA SER A 26 21.16 17.54 1.87
C SER A 26 21.86 16.77 0.74
N ASN A 27 22.25 15.52 1.01
CA ASN A 27 23.02 14.69 0.08
C ASN A 27 22.13 13.73 -0.73
N TYR A 28 20.85 13.64 -0.39
CA TYR A 28 19.85 12.83 -1.08
C TYR A 28 18.49 13.50 -0.89
N SER A 29 18.19 14.43 -1.79
CA SER A 29 17.02 15.29 -1.69
C SER A 29 15.83 14.72 -2.48
N GLU A 30 16.12 13.92 -3.49
CA GLU A 30 15.20 13.35 -4.47
C GLU A 30 14.48 12.10 -3.94
N GLY A 31 14.91 11.51 -2.82
CA GLY A 31 14.39 10.24 -2.31
C GLY A 31 12.87 10.18 -2.24
N GLN A 32 12.24 11.25 -1.75
CA GLN A 32 10.78 11.34 -1.63
C GLN A 32 10.04 11.28 -2.97
N THR A 33 10.68 11.70 -4.07
CA THR A 33 10.07 11.67 -5.41
C THR A 33 9.80 10.24 -5.91
N TYR A 34 10.50 9.25 -5.35
CA TYR A 34 10.36 7.85 -5.72
C TYR A 34 9.33 7.09 -4.90
N ILE A 35 8.87 7.63 -3.77
CA ILE A 35 8.04 6.90 -2.80
C ILE A 35 6.69 6.51 -3.38
N LEU A 36 5.91 7.47 -3.87
CA LEU A 36 4.59 7.17 -4.41
C LEU A 36 4.66 6.36 -5.72
N PRO A 37 5.58 6.65 -6.66
CA PRO A 37 5.82 5.76 -7.80
C PRO A 37 6.17 4.32 -7.39
N LEU A 38 7.00 4.16 -6.35
CA LEU A 38 7.36 2.84 -5.82
C LEU A 38 6.11 2.14 -5.25
N MET A 39 5.32 2.81 -4.42
CA MET A 39 4.07 2.29 -3.86
C MET A 39 3.13 1.79 -4.97
N MET A 40 2.92 2.60 -6.01
CA MET A 40 2.11 2.22 -7.17
C MET A 40 2.69 1.00 -7.92
N SER A 41 4.01 1.00 -8.14
CA SER A 41 4.68 -0.06 -8.92
C SER A 41 4.66 -1.44 -8.25
N VAL A 42 4.60 -1.49 -6.91
CA VAL A 42 4.62 -2.76 -6.18
C VAL A 42 3.21 -3.36 -5.99
N LEU A 43 2.14 -2.61 -6.21
CA LEU A 43 0.75 -3.08 -6.05
C LEU A 43 0.44 -4.40 -6.81
N PRO A 44 0.93 -4.63 -8.05
CA PRO A 44 0.74 -5.91 -8.74
C PRO A 44 1.37 -7.12 -8.04
N GLY A 45 2.22 -6.89 -7.03
CA GLY A 45 2.77 -7.94 -6.16
C GLY A 45 1.77 -8.51 -5.16
N ILE A 46 0.66 -7.82 -4.88
CA ILE A 46 -0.47 -8.38 -4.13
C ILE A 46 -1.25 -9.30 -5.08
N ASN A 47 -1.07 -10.60 -4.88
CA ASN A 47 -1.60 -11.66 -5.73
C ASN A 47 -2.07 -12.84 -4.88
N SER A 48 -3.36 -13.17 -4.97
CA SER A 48 -4.00 -14.25 -4.20
C SER A 48 -3.28 -15.60 -4.35
N ASN A 49 -2.70 -15.86 -5.52
CA ASN A 49 -2.03 -17.13 -5.87
C ASN A 49 -0.56 -17.20 -5.42
N ASP A 50 0.01 -16.10 -4.91
CA ASP A 50 1.42 -16.01 -4.54
C ASP A 50 1.55 -15.37 -3.15
N PHE A 51 1.57 -16.24 -2.13
CA PHE A 51 1.68 -15.82 -0.74
C PHE A 51 2.99 -15.07 -0.49
N GLU A 52 4.12 -15.59 -0.97
CA GLU A 52 5.43 -15.00 -0.69
C GLU A 52 5.52 -13.59 -1.29
N LYS A 53 5.13 -13.43 -2.56
CA LYS A 53 5.11 -12.13 -3.23
C LYS A 53 4.15 -11.15 -2.57
N THR A 54 2.98 -11.61 -2.15
CA THR A 54 2.02 -10.80 -1.41
C THR A 54 2.60 -10.35 -0.06
N ALA A 55 3.18 -11.28 0.72
CA ALA A 55 3.70 -11.00 2.04
C ALA A 55 4.86 -9.96 2.00
N VAL A 56 5.79 -10.10 1.05
CA VAL A 56 6.89 -9.13 0.89
C VAL A 56 6.40 -7.78 0.36
N THR A 57 5.40 -7.78 -0.52
CA THR A 57 4.79 -6.55 -1.03
C THR A 57 4.11 -5.76 0.08
N LEU A 58 3.29 -6.44 0.90
CA LEU A 58 2.65 -5.84 2.06
C LEU A 58 3.67 -5.35 3.08
N GLU A 59 4.81 -6.03 3.24
CA GLU A 59 5.88 -5.57 4.12
C GLU A 59 6.50 -4.23 3.70
N VAL A 60 6.77 -4.07 2.39
CA VAL A 60 7.28 -2.82 1.84
C VAL A 60 6.26 -1.70 2.00
N LEU A 61 4.99 -1.96 1.68
CA LEU A 61 3.92 -0.97 1.82
C LEU A 61 3.72 -0.56 3.28
N ASP A 62 3.73 -1.51 4.21
CA ASP A 62 3.63 -1.25 5.66
C ASP A 62 4.77 -0.36 6.16
N ALA A 63 6.01 -0.64 5.73
CA ALA A 63 7.17 0.17 6.09
C ALA A 63 7.07 1.62 5.57
N ILE A 64 6.55 1.80 4.34
CA ILE A 64 6.37 3.13 3.73
C ILE A 64 5.23 3.89 4.41
N LEU A 65 4.06 3.27 4.56
CA LEU A 65 2.84 3.90 5.06
C LEU A 65 2.91 4.27 6.55
N LYS A 66 3.83 3.66 7.31
CA LYS A 66 4.18 4.12 8.67
C LYS A 66 4.92 5.45 8.70
N LEU A 67 5.54 5.86 7.59
CA LEU A 67 6.40 7.05 7.52
C LEU A 67 5.85 8.16 6.61
N VAL A 68 4.81 7.89 5.83
CA VAL A 68 4.31 8.77 4.78
C VAL A 68 2.83 9.10 5.03
N PRO A 69 2.48 10.38 5.27
CA PRO A 69 1.08 10.76 5.43
C PRO A 69 0.35 10.69 4.09
N CYS A 70 -0.82 10.06 4.09
CA CYS A 70 -1.67 9.90 2.91
C CYS A 70 -2.56 11.14 2.75
N ILE A 71 -1.96 12.23 2.28
CA ILE A 71 -2.61 13.54 2.13
C ILE A 71 -2.31 14.09 0.74
N ASP A 72 -3.36 14.42 -0.01
CA ASP A 72 -3.22 15.21 -1.24
C ASP A 72 -2.91 16.67 -0.90
N CYS A 73 -1.66 17.07 -1.11
CA CYS A 73 -1.17 18.43 -0.98
C CYS A 73 -0.77 19.03 -2.34
N SER A 74 -1.21 18.47 -3.45
CA SER A 74 -0.89 18.94 -4.81
C SER A 74 -1.30 20.39 -5.05
N SER A 75 -2.40 20.83 -4.44
CA SER A 75 -2.89 22.21 -4.53
C SER A 75 -1.97 23.24 -3.84
N VAL A 76 -1.15 22.82 -2.86
CA VAL A 76 -0.25 23.70 -2.09
C VAL A 76 0.80 24.37 -2.98
N VAL A 77 1.14 23.76 -4.11
CA VAL A 77 2.10 24.33 -5.07
C VAL A 77 1.64 25.68 -5.63
N HIS A 78 0.33 25.94 -5.63
CA HIS A 78 -0.25 27.20 -6.13
C HIS A 78 -0.37 28.27 -5.04
N SER A 79 -0.39 27.89 -3.77
CA SER A 79 -0.66 28.79 -2.64
C SER A 79 0.58 29.10 -1.79
N ARG A 80 1.58 28.20 -1.75
CA ARG A 80 2.79 28.35 -0.95
C ARG A 80 3.99 28.76 -1.81
N ASN A 81 4.54 29.93 -1.49
CA ASN A 81 5.81 30.39 -2.05
C ASN A 81 7.01 29.70 -1.38
N GLY A 82 8.15 29.62 -2.08
CA GLY A 82 9.41 29.14 -1.52
C GLY A 82 9.64 27.63 -1.59
N LEU A 83 8.75 26.87 -2.25
CA LEU A 83 8.99 25.45 -2.52
C LEU A 83 10.09 25.26 -3.58
N THR A 84 11.04 24.39 -3.29
CA THR A 84 12.04 23.89 -4.23
C THR A 84 11.39 23.07 -5.35
N GLY A 85 12.10 22.85 -6.46
CA GLY A 85 11.60 22.03 -7.56
C GLY A 85 11.21 20.61 -7.12
N ILE A 86 12.01 20.02 -6.23
CA ILE A 86 11.75 18.68 -5.68
C ILE A 86 10.52 18.68 -4.79
N GLU A 87 10.37 19.65 -3.88
CA GLU A 87 9.17 19.74 -3.03
C GLU A 87 7.91 19.93 -3.86
N LYS A 88 7.96 20.73 -4.94
CA LYS A 88 6.84 20.87 -5.87
C LYS A 88 6.50 19.54 -6.53
N GLN A 89 7.50 18.80 -7.01
CA GLN A 89 7.28 17.48 -7.62
C GLN A 89 6.64 16.50 -6.62
N VAL A 90 7.16 16.44 -5.38
CA VAL A 90 6.58 15.59 -4.32
C VAL A 90 5.13 16.00 -4.05
N CYS A 91 4.85 17.29 -3.85
CA CYS A 91 3.49 17.77 -3.62
C CYS A 91 2.56 17.41 -4.77
N LEU A 92 2.95 17.65 -6.03
CA LEU A 92 2.12 17.30 -7.19
C LEU A 92 1.84 15.81 -7.27
N SER A 93 2.80 14.95 -6.94
CA SER A 93 2.59 13.49 -6.95
C SER A 93 1.50 13.05 -5.97
N THR A 94 1.33 13.74 -4.84
CA THR A 94 0.35 13.35 -3.81
C THR A 94 -1.11 13.35 -4.27
N ALA A 95 -1.42 13.96 -5.41
CA ALA A 95 -2.73 13.84 -6.06
C ALA A 95 -3.12 12.37 -6.33
N GLN A 96 -2.14 11.47 -6.48
CA GLN A 96 -2.36 10.04 -6.77
C GLN A 96 -2.58 9.18 -5.51
N PHE A 97 -2.60 9.75 -4.30
CA PHE A 97 -2.87 8.95 -3.10
C PHE A 97 -4.26 8.31 -3.12
N GLU A 98 -5.27 9.02 -3.63
CA GLU A 98 -6.63 8.49 -3.76
C GLU A 98 -6.68 7.26 -4.66
N ASP A 99 -6.02 7.35 -5.82
CA ASP A 99 -5.87 6.23 -6.77
C ASP A 99 -5.14 5.06 -6.13
N PHE A 100 -4.01 5.31 -5.46
CA PHE A 100 -3.23 4.29 -4.77
C PHE A 100 -4.07 3.54 -3.72
N ILE A 101 -4.80 4.26 -2.86
CA ILE A 101 -5.61 3.66 -1.80
C ILE A 101 -6.75 2.84 -2.41
N THR A 102 -7.39 3.35 -3.45
CA THR A 102 -8.47 2.66 -4.15
C THR A 102 -7.97 1.35 -4.77
N ASP A 103 -6.86 1.39 -5.50
CA ASP A 103 -6.27 0.20 -6.12
C ASP A 103 -5.78 -0.81 -5.09
N PHE A 104 -5.20 -0.33 -3.98
CA PHE A 104 -4.78 -1.17 -2.87
C PHE A 104 -5.96 -1.92 -2.24
N LEU A 105 -7.05 -1.22 -1.92
CA LEU A 105 -8.26 -1.82 -1.33
C LEU A 105 -8.93 -2.80 -2.28
N ASN A 106 -9.05 -2.46 -3.56
CA ASN A 106 -9.60 -3.36 -4.58
C ASN A 106 -8.84 -4.69 -4.64
N ARG A 107 -7.50 -4.66 -4.58
CA ARG A 107 -6.67 -5.88 -4.58
C ARG A 107 -6.85 -6.69 -3.30
N ILE A 108 -6.98 -6.04 -2.15
CA ILE A 108 -7.26 -6.72 -0.88
C ILE A 108 -8.62 -7.41 -0.94
N PHE A 109 -9.66 -6.72 -1.39
CA PHE A 109 -11.00 -7.30 -1.47
C PHE A 109 -11.04 -8.48 -2.44
N GLN A 110 -10.41 -8.36 -3.62
CA GLN A 110 -10.26 -9.47 -4.55
C GLN A 110 -9.56 -10.68 -3.90
N MET A 111 -8.48 -10.45 -3.16
CA MET A 111 -7.75 -11.51 -2.46
C MET A 111 -8.60 -12.19 -1.38
N ILE A 112 -9.35 -11.41 -0.60
CA ILE A 112 -10.28 -11.94 0.42
C ILE A 112 -11.40 -12.76 -0.25
N SER A 113 -11.99 -12.26 -1.34
CA SER A 113 -13.05 -12.96 -2.07
C SER A 113 -12.57 -14.31 -2.63
N MET A 114 -11.37 -14.36 -3.23
CA MET A 114 -10.80 -15.62 -3.73
C MET A 114 -10.56 -16.63 -2.61
N ARG A 115 -10.00 -16.21 -1.48
CA ARG A 115 -9.77 -17.11 -0.34
C ARG A 115 -11.06 -17.57 0.35
N SER A 116 -12.10 -16.72 0.36
CA SER A 116 -13.42 -17.08 0.91
C SER A 116 -14.14 -18.13 0.08
N THR A 117 -14.00 -18.09 -1.26
CA THR A 117 -14.60 -19.07 -2.17
C THR A 117 -13.88 -20.42 -2.06
N GLU A 118 -12.55 -20.42 -2.00
CA GLU A 118 -11.75 -21.63 -1.71
C GLU A 118 -12.14 -22.29 -0.37
N MET A 119 -12.43 -21.49 0.66
CA MET A 119 -12.87 -22.01 1.96
C MET A 119 -14.28 -22.63 1.93
N SER A 120 -15.20 -22.09 1.12
CA SER A 120 -16.54 -22.64 0.93
C SER A 120 -16.50 -24.02 0.26
N ASP A 121 -15.59 -24.21 -0.70
CA ASP A 121 -15.39 -25.49 -1.40
C ASP A 121 -14.65 -26.51 -0.52
N ALA A 122 -13.79 -26.04 0.38
CA ALA A 122 -13.00 -26.86 1.30
C ALA A 122 -13.70 -27.23 2.62
N ALA A 123 -14.95 -26.81 2.84
CA ALA A 123 -15.73 -26.98 4.08
C ALA A 123 -15.99 -28.44 4.54
N MET A 124 -15.37 -29.43 3.89
CA MET A 124 -15.33 -30.83 4.32
C MET A 124 -14.05 -31.22 5.09
N SER A 125 -13.12 -30.27 5.31
CA SER A 125 -11.88 -30.47 6.07
C SER A 125 -11.72 -29.35 7.12
N ASN A 126 -11.53 -29.75 8.38
CA ASN A 126 -11.45 -28.91 9.58
C ASN A 126 -10.92 -27.48 9.38
N ASN A 127 -11.76 -26.48 9.72
CA ASN A 127 -11.48 -25.04 9.71
C ASN A 127 -10.24 -24.65 10.53
N VAL A 128 -9.05 -24.78 9.96
CA VAL A 128 -7.82 -24.20 10.51
C VAL A 128 -7.36 -23.09 9.57
N THR A 129 -7.55 -21.84 9.98
CA THR A 129 -6.99 -20.67 9.28
C THR A 129 -5.49 -20.88 9.10
N SER A 130 -5.00 -20.79 7.86
CA SER A 130 -3.59 -21.06 7.57
C SER A 130 -2.68 -20.06 8.29
N GLN A 131 -1.44 -20.45 8.56
CA GLN A 131 -0.45 -19.53 9.15
C GLN A 131 -0.22 -18.32 8.23
N ASP A 132 -0.30 -18.54 6.93
CA ASP A 132 -0.16 -17.54 5.88
C ASP A 132 -1.28 -16.49 5.93
N ASP A 133 -2.53 -16.92 6.14
CA ASP A 133 -3.68 -16.02 6.33
C ASP A 133 -3.50 -15.11 7.55
N LYS A 134 -2.96 -15.66 8.65
CA LYS A 134 -2.69 -14.87 9.87
C LYS A 134 -1.64 -13.80 9.62
N ILE A 135 -0.57 -14.12 8.89
CA ILE A 135 0.49 -13.18 8.53
C ILE A 135 -0.07 -12.05 7.64
N ILE A 136 -0.84 -12.41 6.60
CA ILE A 136 -1.47 -11.41 5.72
C ILE A 136 -2.42 -10.53 6.52
N THR A 137 -3.31 -11.11 7.34
CA THR A 137 -4.28 -10.36 8.15
C THR A 137 -3.58 -9.36 9.08
N SER A 138 -2.49 -9.78 9.72
CA SER A 138 -1.69 -8.91 10.59
C SER A 138 -1.09 -7.73 9.82
N LYS A 139 -0.47 -7.99 8.65
CA LYS A 139 0.09 -6.93 7.80
C LYS A 139 -0.98 -5.97 7.29
N LEU A 140 -2.12 -6.48 6.82
CA LEU A 140 -3.25 -5.65 6.38
C LEU A 140 -3.78 -4.76 7.51
N THR A 141 -3.95 -5.32 8.71
CA THR A 141 -4.39 -4.56 9.89
C THR A 141 -3.42 -3.43 10.21
N SER A 142 -2.11 -3.71 10.18
CA SER A 142 -1.06 -2.69 10.39
C SER A 142 -1.11 -1.58 9.34
N ILE A 143 -1.24 -1.95 8.06
CA ILE A 143 -1.29 -0.98 6.96
C ILE A 143 -2.53 -0.09 7.06
N ILE A 144 -3.72 -0.69 7.20
CA ILE A 144 -4.98 0.04 7.29
C ILE A 144 -4.95 0.99 8.49
N SER A 145 -4.46 0.53 9.64
CA SER A 145 -4.30 1.37 10.83
C SER A 145 -3.37 2.55 10.56
N SER A 146 -2.24 2.32 9.87
CA SER A 146 -1.27 3.37 9.53
C SER A 146 -1.86 4.41 8.59
N ILE A 147 -2.65 3.98 7.59
CA ILE A 147 -3.34 4.89 6.67
C ILE A 147 -4.38 5.71 7.44
N VAL A 148 -5.28 5.06 8.18
CA VAL A 148 -6.37 5.73 8.91
C VAL A 148 -5.82 6.76 9.89
N GLN A 149 -4.71 6.47 10.58
CA GLN A 149 -4.09 7.39 11.54
C GLN A 149 -3.39 8.60 10.89
N GLN A 150 -3.01 8.50 9.61
CA GLN A 150 -2.15 9.49 8.94
C GLN A 150 -2.73 10.01 7.60
N CYS A 151 -4.03 9.87 7.37
CA CYS A 151 -4.69 10.32 6.15
C CYS A 151 -5.54 11.58 6.38
N SER A 152 -5.84 12.30 5.29
CA SER A 152 -6.81 13.40 5.33
C SER A 152 -8.24 12.87 5.40
N SER A 153 -9.20 13.70 5.82
CA SER A 153 -10.62 13.33 5.82
C SER A 153 -11.13 12.90 4.44
N LYS A 154 -10.59 13.49 3.36
CA LYS A 154 -10.93 13.12 1.98
C LYS A 154 -10.49 11.68 1.66
N ILE A 155 -9.26 11.31 2.02
CA ILE A 155 -8.75 9.95 1.82
C ILE A 155 -9.49 8.96 2.74
N PHE A 156 -9.81 9.36 3.97
CA PHE A 156 -10.61 8.53 4.88
C PHE A 156 -11.99 8.18 4.30
N GLN A 157 -12.64 9.10 3.58
CA GLN A 157 -13.93 8.85 2.95
C GLN A 157 -13.89 7.75 1.88
N VAL A 158 -12.75 7.50 1.25
CA VAL A 158 -12.58 6.40 0.29
C VAL A 158 -12.87 5.06 0.98
N PHE A 159 -12.38 4.87 2.21
CA PHE A 159 -12.65 3.65 2.98
C PHE A 159 -14.14 3.50 3.30
N THR A 160 -14.82 4.59 3.69
CA THR A 160 -16.24 4.53 4.06
C THR A 160 -17.18 4.35 2.86
N ASN A 161 -16.79 4.84 1.68
CA ASN A 161 -17.59 4.73 0.46
C ASN A 161 -17.48 3.34 -0.18
N LEU A 162 -16.34 2.67 -0.03
CA LEU A 162 -16.15 1.30 -0.50
C LEU A 162 -16.99 0.29 0.30
N ASP A 163 -17.15 0.48 1.62
CA ASP A 163 -18.08 -0.31 2.45
C ASP A 163 -19.52 -0.23 1.93
N GLN A 164 -19.95 0.95 1.46
CA GLN A 164 -21.30 1.11 0.90
C GLN A 164 -21.49 0.34 -0.41
N CYS A 165 -20.49 0.29 -1.29
CA CYS A 165 -20.58 -0.50 -2.53
C CYS A 165 -20.68 -2.00 -2.26
N ILE A 166 -19.98 -2.53 -1.23
CA ILE A 166 -20.02 -3.95 -0.87
C ILE A 166 -21.39 -4.32 -0.27
N CYS A 167 -21.97 -3.46 0.58
CA CYS A 167 -23.29 -3.69 1.19
C CYS A 167 -24.47 -3.46 0.24
N SER A 168 -24.30 -2.68 -0.83
CA SER A 168 -25.36 -2.39 -1.81
C SER A 168 -25.54 -3.49 -2.87
N GLY A 169 -24.61 -4.45 -2.92
CA GLY A 169 -24.62 -5.59 -3.85
C GLY A 169 -25.19 -6.89 -3.27
N SER A 170 -25.84 -6.84 -2.09
CA SER A 170 -26.52 -7.98 -1.43
C SER A 170 -28.04 -7.87 -1.52
#